data_AF-A0A526YUK8-F1
#
_entry.id   AF-A0A526YUK8-F1
#
_cell.length_a   1.000
_cell.length_b   1.000
_cell.length_c   1.000
_cell.angle_alpha   90.00
_cell.angle_beta   90.00
_cell.angle_gamma   90.00
#
_symmetry.space_group_name_H-M   'P 1'
#
loop_
_entity.id
_entity.type
_entity.pdbx_description
1 polymer ?
#
loop_
_entity_poly.entity_id
_entity_poly.type
_entity_poly.pdbx_seq_one_letter_code
_entity_poly.pdbx_strand_id
1 'polypeptide(L)'
;CATGSAAVRQGIRAIDANAARIVLVVGAEQMTTTSGPEIGKNLLKASYLPEEGDTPAGFAGVFGQIAQAYFQRYGDQSDALAMIAAKNHRNGVDNPYAQMRKDFGYEFCRHESEKNPFVAGPLKRTDCSLVSDGAAALVLADTATALKMRRAVAFRANEHVQDFLPMSKRDILAFEGCEQAWNQALNKAGVTLDDLSFVETHDCFTIAELIEYEAMGLAKPGEGAKLALDGETAKDGRLPVNPSGGLKAKGHPIGATGVSMHVLSAMQLVGEAGGIQVPGAKLGGIFNMGGAAVANYVSILDRIR
;
A
#
# COMPACT_ATOMS: atom_id res chain seq x y z
N CYS A 1 -7.08 4.31 -6.73
CA CYS A 1 -6.35 4.11 -5.45
C CYS A 1 -5.08 4.97 -5.30
N ALA A 2 -4.37 5.33 -6.39
CA ALA A 2 -3.17 6.18 -6.32
C ALA A 2 -3.41 7.70 -6.22
N THR A 3 -4.66 8.16 -6.21
CA THR A 3 -5.01 9.59 -6.32
C THR A 3 -4.43 10.43 -5.18
N GLY A 4 -4.34 9.87 -3.96
CA GLY A 4 -3.70 10.51 -2.82
C GLY A 4 -2.21 10.80 -3.06
N SER A 5 -1.43 9.80 -3.48
CA SER A 5 0.00 10.00 -3.80
C SER A 5 0.20 10.88 -5.04
N ALA A 6 -0.69 10.82 -6.02
CA ALA A 6 -0.69 11.72 -7.17
C ALA A 6 -0.86 13.19 -6.73
N ALA A 7 -1.78 13.46 -5.79
CA ALA A 7 -1.99 14.79 -5.23
C ALA A 7 -0.76 15.28 -4.43
N VAL A 8 -0.12 14.40 -3.65
CA VAL A 8 1.15 14.70 -2.97
C VAL A 8 2.22 15.08 -3.98
N ARG A 9 2.41 14.26 -5.02
CA ARG A 9 3.38 14.53 -6.10
C ARG A 9 3.12 15.87 -6.80
N GLN A 10 1.86 16.19 -7.06
CA GLN A 10 1.51 17.48 -7.66
C GLN A 10 1.81 18.66 -6.72
N GLY A 11 1.57 18.50 -5.41
CA GLY A 11 1.92 19.49 -4.41
C GLY A 11 3.44 19.74 -4.32
N ILE A 12 4.25 18.68 -4.41
CA ILE A 12 5.71 18.80 -4.47
C ILE A 12 6.14 19.56 -5.72
N ARG A 13 5.60 19.20 -6.90
CA ARG A 13 5.90 19.89 -8.15
C ARG A 13 5.58 21.39 -8.13
N ALA A 14 4.50 21.77 -7.44
CA ALA A 14 4.15 23.18 -7.27
C ALA A 14 5.20 23.94 -6.43
N ILE A 15 5.78 23.28 -5.41
CA ILE A 15 6.86 23.85 -4.60
C ILE A 15 8.17 23.91 -5.39
N ASP A 16 8.54 22.82 -6.06
CA ASP A 16 9.78 22.74 -6.86
C ASP A 16 9.81 23.77 -8.00
N ALA A 17 8.64 24.06 -8.59
CA ALA A 17 8.48 25.10 -9.61
C ALA A 17 8.48 26.53 -9.04
N ASN A 18 8.63 26.71 -7.73
CA ASN A 18 8.45 27.97 -7.01
C ASN A 18 7.06 28.61 -7.23
N ALA A 19 6.06 27.83 -7.64
CA ALA A 19 4.68 28.28 -7.83
C ALA A 19 3.90 28.35 -6.50
N ALA A 20 4.35 27.60 -5.49
CA ALA A 20 3.83 27.64 -4.14
C ALA A 20 4.96 27.51 -3.12
N ARG A 21 4.77 28.06 -1.92
CA ARG A 21 5.69 27.89 -0.80
C ARG A 21 5.20 26.86 0.22
N ILE A 22 3.87 26.80 0.39
CA ILE A 22 3.17 25.88 1.30
C ILE A 22 1.97 25.35 0.53
N VAL A 23 1.76 24.03 0.56
CA VAL A 23 0.65 23.35 -0.11
C VAL A 23 -0.05 22.43 0.88
N LEU A 24 -1.37 22.56 1.00
CA LEU A 24 -2.21 21.58 1.71
C LEU A 24 -2.66 20.51 0.74
N VAL A 25 -2.38 19.25 1.05
CA VAL A 25 -2.87 18.09 0.29
C VAL A 25 -3.89 17.36 1.15
N VAL A 26 -5.09 17.15 0.63
CA VAL A 26 -6.18 16.43 1.29
C VAL A 26 -6.65 15.31 0.39
N GLY A 27 -6.72 14.10 0.94
CA GLY A 27 -7.39 12.97 0.32
C GLY A 27 -8.58 12.57 1.18
N ALA A 28 -9.71 12.29 0.56
CA ALA A 28 -10.93 11.87 1.23
C ALA A 28 -11.70 10.87 0.37
N GLU A 29 -12.50 10.02 0.99
CA GLU A 29 -13.45 9.13 0.31
C GLU A 29 -14.65 8.84 1.22
N GLN A 30 -15.84 8.73 0.63
CA GLN A 30 -17.06 8.26 1.29
C GLN A 30 -17.65 7.11 0.46
N MET A 31 -17.54 5.90 0.97
CA MET A 31 -17.94 4.66 0.29
C MET A 31 -19.19 4.04 0.91
N THR A 32 -19.36 4.10 2.24
CA THR A 32 -20.38 3.30 2.96
C THR A 32 -21.83 3.73 2.72
N THR A 33 -22.05 4.90 2.09
CA THR A 33 -23.37 5.34 1.62
C THR A 33 -23.84 4.61 0.36
N THR A 34 -22.96 3.83 -0.25
CA THR A 34 -23.19 3.09 -1.49
C THR A 34 -23.31 1.59 -1.20
N SER A 35 -24.21 0.90 -1.90
CA SER A 35 -24.37 -0.55 -1.72
C SER A 35 -23.12 -1.33 -2.17
N GLY A 36 -22.84 -2.47 -1.54
CA GLY A 36 -21.68 -3.32 -1.88
C GLY A 36 -21.54 -3.65 -3.37
N PRO A 37 -22.60 -4.12 -4.07
CA PRO A 37 -22.54 -4.38 -5.51
C PRO A 37 -22.21 -3.14 -6.35
N GLU A 38 -22.71 -1.98 -5.96
CA GLU A 38 -22.45 -0.72 -6.66
C GLU A 38 -21.03 -0.20 -6.39
N ILE A 39 -20.51 -0.35 -5.17
CA ILE A 39 -19.10 -0.13 -4.86
C ILE A 39 -18.23 -0.99 -5.76
N GLY A 40 -18.52 -2.29 -5.87
CA GLY A 40 -17.79 -3.21 -6.75
C GLY A 40 -17.73 -2.75 -8.20
N LYS A 41 -18.87 -2.29 -8.76
CA LYS A 41 -18.95 -1.72 -10.12
C LYS A 41 -18.16 -0.41 -10.26
N ASN A 42 -18.21 0.45 -9.25
CA ASN A 42 -17.47 1.72 -9.27
C ASN A 42 -15.96 1.51 -9.19
N LEU A 43 -15.50 0.60 -8.34
CA LEU A 43 -14.08 0.24 -8.22
C LEU A 43 -13.54 -0.38 -9.51
N LEU A 44 -14.35 -1.19 -10.21
CA LEU A 44 -13.94 -1.83 -11.46
C LEU A 44 -13.60 -0.83 -12.58
N LYS A 45 -14.07 0.42 -12.49
CA LYS A 45 -13.67 1.51 -13.42
C LYS A 45 -12.18 1.86 -13.34
N ALA A 46 -11.45 1.36 -12.36
CA ALA A 46 -9.99 1.47 -12.28
C ALA A 46 -9.25 0.45 -13.17
N SER A 47 -9.98 -0.42 -13.87
CA SER A 47 -9.45 -1.50 -14.72
C SER A 47 -9.76 -1.24 -16.20
N TYR A 48 -9.19 -2.02 -17.12
CA TYR A 48 -9.45 -1.89 -18.55
C TYR A 48 -10.81 -2.50 -18.91
N LEU A 49 -11.86 -1.68 -18.86
CA LEU A 49 -13.25 -2.11 -19.00
C LEU A 49 -13.57 -3.00 -20.23
N PRO A 50 -12.98 -2.80 -21.42
CA PRO A 50 -13.26 -3.69 -22.56
C PRO A 50 -12.89 -5.16 -22.34
N GLU A 51 -11.91 -5.43 -21.47
CA GLU A 51 -11.46 -6.81 -21.16
C GLU A 51 -11.93 -7.25 -19.77
N GLU A 52 -11.97 -6.31 -18.83
CA GLU A 52 -12.13 -6.60 -17.40
C GLU A 52 -13.48 -6.13 -16.84
N GLY A 53 -14.30 -5.42 -17.63
CA GLY A 53 -15.54 -4.77 -17.20
C GLY A 53 -16.66 -5.72 -16.76
N ASP A 54 -16.59 -6.98 -17.18
CA ASP A 54 -17.55 -8.03 -16.81
C ASP A 54 -16.98 -9.02 -15.79
N THR A 55 -15.84 -8.70 -15.16
CA THR A 55 -15.20 -9.58 -14.18
C THR A 55 -16.14 -9.87 -12.99
N PRO A 56 -16.47 -11.15 -12.71
CA PRO A 56 -17.28 -11.51 -11.56
C PRO A 56 -16.67 -11.00 -10.25
N ALA A 57 -17.49 -10.60 -9.28
CA ALA A 57 -17.05 -9.96 -8.03
C ALA A 57 -16.31 -8.62 -8.21
N GLY A 58 -16.38 -8.00 -9.39
CA GLY A 58 -15.82 -6.67 -9.65
C GLY A 58 -14.30 -6.64 -9.48
N PHE A 59 -13.79 -5.58 -8.86
CA PHE A 59 -12.35 -5.39 -8.69
C PHE A 59 -11.68 -6.48 -7.82
N ALA A 60 -12.42 -7.08 -6.88
CA ALA A 60 -11.93 -8.25 -6.13
C ALA A 60 -11.74 -9.47 -7.04
N GLY A 61 -12.58 -9.62 -8.06
CA GLY A 61 -12.43 -10.64 -9.11
C GLY A 61 -11.13 -10.49 -9.90
N VAL A 62 -10.76 -9.25 -10.25
CA VAL A 62 -9.50 -8.94 -10.96
C VAL A 62 -8.31 -9.45 -10.15
N PHE A 63 -8.22 -9.11 -8.87
CA PHE A 63 -7.15 -9.61 -8.00
C PHE A 63 -7.29 -11.11 -7.67
N GLY A 64 -8.50 -11.67 -7.71
CA GLY A 64 -8.72 -13.12 -7.63
C GLY A 64 -8.11 -13.86 -8.82
N GLN A 65 -8.21 -13.30 -10.03
CA GLN A 65 -7.54 -13.84 -11.23
C GLN A 65 -6.02 -13.71 -11.13
N ILE A 66 -5.51 -12.57 -10.64
CA ILE A 66 -4.06 -12.38 -10.39
C ILE A 66 -3.54 -13.43 -9.40
N ALA A 67 -4.25 -13.62 -8.27
CA ALA A 67 -3.90 -14.63 -7.28
C ALA A 67 -3.93 -16.05 -7.85
N GLN A 68 -4.96 -16.38 -8.64
CA GLN A 68 -5.04 -17.68 -9.29
C GLN A 68 -3.89 -17.90 -10.28
N ALA A 69 -3.56 -16.91 -11.09
CA ALA A 69 -2.42 -16.97 -12.02
C ALA A 69 -1.09 -17.13 -11.27
N TYR A 70 -0.92 -16.43 -10.14
CA TYR A 70 0.26 -16.57 -9.30
C TYR A 70 0.36 -17.98 -8.70
N PHE A 71 -0.74 -18.53 -8.20
CA PHE A 71 -0.78 -19.90 -7.66
C PHE A 71 -0.45 -20.95 -8.73
N GLN A 72 -0.96 -20.75 -9.95
CA GLN A 72 -0.64 -21.63 -11.08
C GLN A 72 0.85 -21.59 -11.44
N ARG A 73 1.49 -20.42 -11.35
CA ARG A 73 2.91 -20.27 -11.72
C ARG A 73 3.87 -20.73 -10.62
N TYR A 74 3.54 -20.48 -9.35
CA TYR A 74 4.49 -20.63 -8.22
C TYR A 74 4.00 -21.56 -7.10
N GLY A 75 2.86 -22.24 -7.29
CA GLY A 75 2.28 -23.16 -6.30
C GLY A 75 1.35 -22.46 -5.29
N ASP A 76 0.75 -23.23 -4.40
CA ASP A 76 -0.21 -22.74 -3.40
C ASP A 76 0.44 -21.71 -2.45
N GLN A 77 -0.14 -20.51 -2.36
CA GLN A 77 0.33 -19.45 -1.47
C GLN A 77 -0.62 -19.20 -0.29
N SER A 78 -1.58 -20.10 -0.02
CA SER A 78 -2.61 -19.90 1.01
C SER A 78 -2.04 -19.56 2.38
N ASP A 79 -0.92 -20.19 2.76
CA ASP A 79 -0.25 -19.93 4.04
C ASP A 79 0.39 -18.52 4.06
N ALA A 80 1.05 -18.12 2.98
CA ALA A 80 1.64 -16.79 2.87
C ALA A 80 0.59 -15.68 2.88
N LEU A 81 -0.51 -15.84 2.12
CA LEU A 81 -1.62 -14.88 2.12
C LEU A 81 -2.24 -14.75 3.52
N ALA A 82 -2.47 -15.88 4.20
CA ALA A 82 -2.98 -15.89 5.56
C ALA A 82 -2.03 -15.22 6.57
N MET A 83 -0.72 -15.43 6.43
CA MET A 83 0.28 -14.80 7.28
C MET A 83 0.34 -13.28 7.07
N ILE A 84 0.26 -12.82 5.82
CA ILE A 84 0.19 -11.38 5.49
C ILE A 84 -1.08 -10.75 6.10
N ALA A 85 -2.24 -11.40 5.97
CA ALA A 85 -3.47 -10.92 6.59
C ALA A 85 -3.34 -10.83 8.13
N ALA A 86 -2.86 -11.90 8.77
CA ALA A 86 -2.68 -11.95 10.22
C ALA A 86 -1.72 -10.86 10.72
N LYS A 87 -0.55 -10.70 10.06
CA LYS A 87 0.41 -9.63 10.34
C LYS A 87 -0.24 -8.25 10.30
N ASN A 88 -0.95 -7.93 9.22
CA ASN A 88 -1.54 -6.60 9.05
C ASN A 88 -2.65 -6.32 10.06
N HIS A 89 -3.48 -7.31 10.38
CA HIS A 89 -4.48 -7.19 11.43
C HIS A 89 -3.87 -7.01 12.81
N ARG A 90 -2.80 -7.74 13.14
CA ARG A 90 -1.99 -7.56 14.36
C ARG A 90 -1.44 -6.13 14.45
N ASN A 91 -0.81 -5.64 13.38
CA ASN A 91 -0.24 -4.29 13.32
C ASN A 91 -1.31 -3.19 13.50
N GLY A 92 -2.52 -3.43 13.00
CA GLY A 92 -3.64 -2.49 13.09
C GLY A 92 -4.29 -2.37 14.48
N VAL A 93 -4.06 -3.30 15.41
CA VAL A 93 -4.68 -3.29 16.75
C VAL A 93 -4.38 -1.97 17.50
N ASP A 94 -3.10 -1.59 17.50
CA ASP A 94 -2.60 -0.43 18.21
C ASP A 94 -2.69 0.88 17.39
N ASN A 95 -3.21 0.82 16.17
CA ASN A 95 -3.45 1.99 15.34
C ASN A 95 -4.78 2.65 15.74
N PRO A 96 -4.79 3.85 16.33
CA PRO A 96 -6.03 4.53 16.70
C PRO A 96 -6.89 4.94 15.48
N TYR A 97 -6.30 4.98 14.28
CA TYR A 97 -6.98 5.34 13.05
C TYR A 97 -7.47 4.13 12.25
N ALA A 98 -7.21 2.90 12.71
CA ALA A 98 -7.62 1.72 11.96
C ALA A 98 -9.10 1.42 12.11
N GLN A 99 -9.76 1.10 10.99
CA GLN A 99 -11.14 0.63 10.97
C GLN A 99 -11.30 -0.73 11.68
N MET A 100 -10.34 -1.64 11.49
CA MET A 100 -10.35 -2.97 12.10
C MET A 100 -9.18 -3.13 13.09
N ARG A 101 -9.47 -2.90 14.36
CA ARG A 101 -8.51 -2.99 15.48
C ARG A 101 -8.63 -4.35 16.17
N LYS A 102 -8.45 -5.42 15.39
CA LYS A 102 -8.59 -6.79 15.86
C LYS A 102 -7.50 -7.66 15.27
N ASP A 103 -6.81 -8.38 16.13
CA ASP A 103 -5.94 -9.48 15.74
C ASP A 103 -6.78 -10.72 15.46
N PHE A 104 -6.75 -11.19 14.21
CA PHE A 104 -7.45 -12.41 13.82
C PHE A 104 -6.58 -13.66 13.99
N GLY A 105 -5.25 -13.51 14.00
CA GLY A 105 -4.31 -14.63 14.00
C GLY A 105 -4.30 -15.44 12.69
N TYR A 106 -3.23 -16.21 12.52
CA TYR A 106 -3.00 -17.04 11.34
C TYR A 106 -4.14 -18.03 11.07
N GLU A 107 -4.56 -18.79 12.09
CA GLU A 107 -5.57 -19.85 11.96
C GLU A 107 -6.89 -19.35 11.39
N PHE A 108 -7.37 -18.18 11.84
CA PHE A 108 -8.59 -17.58 11.31
C PHE A 108 -8.41 -17.09 9.87
N CYS A 109 -7.26 -16.45 9.58
CA CYS A 109 -6.96 -15.95 8.24
C CYS A 109 -6.75 -17.08 7.24
N ARG A 110 -6.29 -18.26 7.69
CA ARG A 110 -6.00 -19.42 6.85
C ARG A 110 -7.22 -20.21 6.44
N HIS A 111 -8.21 -20.30 7.31
CA HIS A 111 -9.37 -21.17 7.13
C HIS A 111 -10.61 -20.41 6.64
N GLU A 112 -11.34 -21.04 5.72
CA GLU A 112 -12.66 -20.57 5.34
C GLU A 112 -13.63 -20.73 6.52
N SER A 113 -14.49 -19.73 6.71
CA SER A 113 -15.62 -19.80 7.63
C SER A 113 -16.72 -18.85 7.19
N GLU A 114 -17.88 -18.89 7.84
CA GLU A 114 -18.94 -17.90 7.64
C GLU A 114 -18.44 -16.45 7.82
N LYS A 115 -17.47 -16.25 8.73
CA LYS A 115 -16.88 -14.94 9.01
C LYS A 115 -15.70 -14.61 8.09
N ASN A 116 -15.08 -15.60 7.48
CA ASN A 116 -13.99 -15.47 6.51
C ASN A 116 -14.24 -16.29 5.23
N PRO A 117 -15.32 -16.03 4.47
CA PRO A 117 -15.65 -16.82 3.28
C PRO A 117 -14.70 -16.47 2.13
N PHE A 118 -14.63 -17.34 1.12
CA PHE A 118 -14.06 -16.97 -0.18
C PHE A 118 -14.85 -15.81 -0.81
N VAL A 119 -14.13 -14.87 -1.40
CA VAL A 119 -14.67 -13.68 -2.06
C VAL A 119 -14.45 -13.75 -3.57
N ALA A 120 -13.23 -14.08 -4.00
CA ALA A 120 -12.85 -14.16 -5.41
C ALA A 120 -11.65 -15.07 -5.62
N GLY A 121 -11.81 -16.14 -6.41
CA GLY A 121 -10.75 -17.13 -6.61
C GLY A 121 -10.25 -17.69 -5.27
N PRO A 122 -8.93 -17.75 -5.02
CA PRO A 122 -8.38 -18.22 -3.74
C PRO A 122 -8.44 -17.17 -2.60
N LEU A 123 -8.96 -15.97 -2.85
CA LEU A 123 -8.97 -14.88 -1.88
C LEU A 123 -10.19 -14.98 -0.95
N LYS A 124 -9.93 -14.93 0.36
CA LYS A 124 -10.94 -14.88 1.43
C LYS A 124 -11.22 -13.45 1.85
N ARG A 125 -12.20 -13.24 2.73
CA ARG A 125 -12.54 -11.90 3.24
C ARG A 125 -11.34 -11.21 3.89
N THR A 126 -10.52 -11.91 4.67
CA THR A 126 -9.30 -11.35 5.27
C THR A 126 -8.20 -11.03 4.27
N ASP A 127 -8.31 -11.56 3.05
CA ASP A 127 -7.37 -11.24 1.96
C ASP A 127 -7.74 -9.94 1.23
N CYS A 128 -8.90 -9.35 1.52
CA CYS A 128 -9.43 -8.16 0.86
C CYS A 128 -9.40 -6.94 1.79
N SER A 129 -8.99 -5.78 1.27
CA SER A 129 -9.13 -4.51 2.00
C SER A 129 -10.60 -4.14 2.26
N LEU A 130 -10.80 -3.27 3.26
CA LEU A 130 -12.12 -2.86 3.72
C LEU A 130 -12.73 -1.76 2.84
N VAL A 131 -14.05 -1.78 2.71
CA VAL A 131 -14.82 -0.60 2.32
C VAL A 131 -14.77 0.40 3.47
N SER A 132 -14.26 1.60 3.20
CA SER A 132 -13.91 2.56 4.25
C SER A 132 -14.29 3.98 3.85
N ASP A 133 -14.77 4.73 4.84
CA ASP A 133 -14.85 6.17 4.79
C ASP A 133 -13.65 6.77 5.50
N GLY A 134 -13.15 7.90 5.04
CA GLY A 134 -12.08 8.58 5.75
C GLY A 134 -11.42 9.69 4.96
N ALA A 135 -10.62 10.48 5.69
CA ALA A 135 -9.81 11.54 5.13
C ALA A 135 -8.43 11.60 5.79
N ALA A 136 -7.45 12.07 5.05
CA ALA A 136 -6.12 12.38 5.53
C ALA A 136 -5.63 13.67 4.89
N ALA A 137 -4.82 14.43 5.62
CA ALA A 137 -4.26 15.67 5.14
C ALA A 137 -2.80 15.83 5.58
N LEU A 138 -1.97 16.41 4.70
CA LEU A 138 -0.61 16.80 5.02
C LEU A 138 -0.28 18.17 4.43
N VAL A 139 0.63 18.88 5.10
CA VAL A 139 1.14 20.17 4.66
C VAL A 139 2.54 19.97 4.12
N LEU A 140 2.73 20.31 2.85
CA LEU A 140 4.03 20.40 2.20
C LEU A 140 4.54 21.83 2.29
N ALA A 141 5.84 22.00 2.45
CA ALA A 141 6.50 23.30 2.41
C ALA A 141 7.89 23.16 1.79
N ASP A 142 8.43 24.26 1.27
CA ASP A 142 9.84 24.33 0.91
C ASP A 142 10.73 24.05 2.14
N THR A 143 11.96 23.58 1.90
CA THR A 143 12.88 23.16 2.97
C THR A 143 13.15 24.26 3.98
N ALA A 144 13.31 25.52 3.55
CA ALA A 144 13.64 26.63 4.45
C ALA A 144 12.46 26.99 5.38
N THR A 145 11.23 26.86 4.88
CA THR A 145 10.02 26.98 5.70
C THR A 145 9.85 25.79 6.63
N ALA A 146 9.98 24.56 6.13
CA ALA A 146 9.82 23.33 6.92
C ALA A 146 10.78 23.27 8.11
N LEU A 147 12.05 23.66 7.92
CA LEU A 147 13.05 23.68 9.00
C LEU A 147 12.74 24.66 10.15
N LYS A 148 11.84 25.63 9.93
CA LYS A 148 11.36 26.55 10.98
C LYS A 148 10.13 26.03 11.73
N MET A 149 9.52 24.94 11.24
CA MET A 149 8.35 24.33 11.85
C MET A 149 8.73 23.31 12.94
N ARG A 150 7.72 22.82 13.66
CA ARG A 150 7.87 21.85 14.76
C ARG A 150 8.48 20.52 14.30
N ARG A 151 8.20 20.11 13.07
CA ARG A 151 8.56 18.81 12.47
C ARG A 151 9.01 19.06 11.05
N ALA A 152 10.04 18.35 10.58
CA ALA A 152 10.39 18.37 9.16
C ALA A 152 10.82 16.98 8.66
N VAL A 153 10.08 16.50 7.68
CA VAL A 153 10.36 15.26 6.95
C VAL A 153 10.54 15.65 5.47
N ALA A 154 11.68 15.28 4.91
CA ALA A 154 12.03 15.52 3.52
C ALA A 154 11.61 14.36 2.62
N PHE A 155 11.29 14.67 1.37
CA PHE A 155 11.18 13.68 0.31
C PHE A 155 12.55 13.54 -0.36
N ARG A 156 13.22 12.40 -0.16
CA ARG A 156 14.48 12.06 -0.85
C ARG A 156 14.23 11.61 -2.30
N ALA A 157 13.07 11.02 -2.53
CA ALA A 157 12.54 10.68 -3.84
C ALA A 157 11.01 10.69 -3.83
N ASN A 158 10.39 10.89 -5.00
CA ASN A 158 8.93 10.90 -5.19
C ASN A 158 8.56 10.43 -6.61
N GLU A 159 8.99 9.23 -7.00
CA GLU A 159 8.91 8.76 -8.37
C GLU A 159 7.54 8.22 -8.76
N HIS A 160 7.27 8.24 -10.06
CA HIS A 160 6.01 7.82 -10.63
C HIS A 160 6.22 7.11 -11.96
N VAL A 161 5.67 5.92 -12.08
CA VAL A 161 5.69 5.09 -13.30
C VAL A 161 4.27 4.69 -13.68
N GLN A 162 3.99 4.75 -14.98
CA GLN A 162 2.76 4.24 -15.56
C GLN A 162 3.06 2.93 -16.27
N ASP A 163 2.19 1.93 -16.07
CA ASP A 163 2.20 0.67 -16.78
C ASP A 163 1.01 0.60 -17.77
N PHE A 164 0.93 -0.44 -18.58
CA PHE A 164 -0.22 -0.66 -19.46
C PHE A 164 -1.49 -0.92 -18.64
N LEU A 165 -2.55 -0.18 -18.98
CA LEU A 165 -3.86 -0.33 -18.34
C LEU A 165 -4.46 -1.74 -18.57
N PRO A 166 -4.49 -2.30 -19.80
CA PRO A 166 -4.97 -3.68 -20.01
C PRO A 166 -3.99 -4.70 -19.41
N MET A 167 -4.47 -5.60 -18.54
CA MET A 167 -3.62 -6.68 -18.01
C MET A 167 -3.08 -7.60 -19.10
N SER A 168 -3.81 -7.79 -20.20
CA SER A 168 -3.41 -8.63 -21.34
C SER A 168 -2.15 -8.17 -22.08
N LYS A 169 -1.71 -6.93 -21.85
CA LYS A 169 -0.54 -6.33 -22.52
C LYS A 169 0.78 -6.51 -21.77
N ARG A 170 0.77 -7.14 -20.59
CA ARG A 170 1.95 -7.27 -19.73
C ARG A 170 1.89 -8.53 -18.87
N ASP A 171 3.02 -8.91 -18.28
CA ASP A 171 3.02 -9.92 -17.22
C ASP A 171 2.53 -9.30 -15.92
N ILE A 172 1.23 -9.45 -15.64
CA ILE A 172 0.61 -8.86 -14.45
C ILE A 172 1.22 -9.37 -13.14
N LEU A 173 1.92 -10.51 -13.15
CA LEU A 173 2.56 -11.06 -11.94
C LEU A 173 3.91 -10.43 -11.62
N ALA A 174 4.49 -9.67 -12.55
CA ALA A 174 5.77 -9.00 -12.32
C ALA A 174 5.62 -7.66 -11.61
N PHE A 175 4.46 -7.01 -11.75
CA PHE A 175 4.26 -5.60 -11.36
C PHE A 175 5.43 -4.71 -11.84
N GLU A 176 5.79 -4.80 -13.12
CA GLU A 176 6.96 -4.11 -13.69
C GLU A 176 6.95 -2.59 -13.40
N GLY A 177 5.79 -1.94 -13.48
CA GLY A 177 5.67 -0.53 -13.09
C GLY A 177 6.00 -0.24 -11.61
N CYS A 178 5.74 -1.19 -10.70
CA CYS A 178 6.17 -1.11 -9.30
C CYS A 178 7.70 -1.24 -9.18
N GLU A 179 8.28 -2.25 -9.84
CA GLU A 179 9.72 -2.47 -9.87
C GLU A 179 10.48 -1.25 -10.39
N GLN A 180 10.07 -0.72 -11.54
CA GLN A 180 10.67 0.48 -12.12
C GLN A 180 10.53 1.69 -11.20
N ALA A 181 9.41 1.86 -10.51
CA ALA A 181 9.20 2.97 -9.58
C ALA A 181 10.12 2.87 -8.35
N TRP A 182 10.26 1.67 -7.77
CA TRP A 182 11.18 1.44 -6.66
C TRP A 182 12.63 1.66 -7.06
N ASN A 183 13.05 1.09 -8.20
CA ASN A 183 14.40 1.28 -8.74
C ASN A 183 14.72 2.76 -8.95
N GLN A 184 13.81 3.53 -9.55
CA GLN A 184 14.00 4.98 -9.72
C GLN A 184 14.10 5.72 -8.38
N ALA A 185 13.22 5.40 -7.43
CA ALA A 185 13.18 6.09 -6.15
C ALA A 185 14.40 5.80 -5.26
N LEU A 186 14.83 4.52 -5.17
CA LEU A 186 16.02 4.11 -4.44
C LEU A 186 17.27 4.75 -5.04
N ASN A 187 17.43 4.71 -6.37
CA ASN A 187 18.54 5.37 -7.07
C ASN A 187 18.54 6.88 -6.86
N LYS A 188 17.37 7.54 -6.95
CA LYS A 188 17.24 8.99 -6.73
C LYS A 188 17.58 9.39 -5.30
N ALA A 189 17.16 8.60 -4.33
CA ALA A 189 17.42 8.84 -2.91
C ALA A 189 18.87 8.49 -2.50
N GLY A 190 19.55 7.64 -3.28
CA GLY A 190 20.89 7.13 -3.02
C GLY A 190 20.94 6.12 -1.89
N VAL A 191 19.92 5.25 -1.79
CA VAL A 191 19.74 4.27 -0.72
C VAL A 191 19.31 2.92 -1.30
N THR A 192 19.39 1.87 -0.48
CA THR A 192 18.91 0.52 -0.74
C THR A 192 17.72 0.17 0.15
N LEU A 193 17.08 -0.98 -0.08
CA LEU A 193 16.00 -1.45 0.82
C LEU A 193 16.48 -1.68 2.26
N ASP A 194 17.73 -2.12 2.45
CA ASP A 194 18.30 -2.37 3.78
C ASP A 194 18.53 -1.09 4.59
N ASP A 195 18.52 0.08 3.94
CA ASP A 195 18.59 1.38 4.63
C ASP A 195 17.21 1.83 5.16
N LEU A 196 16.11 1.25 4.66
CA LEU A 196 14.76 1.62 5.05
C LEU A 196 14.41 1.03 6.42
N SER A 197 13.84 1.86 7.29
CA SER A 197 13.39 1.41 8.62
C SER A 197 12.02 0.73 8.58
N PHE A 198 11.21 1.02 7.56
CA PHE A 198 9.91 0.42 7.31
C PHE A 198 9.42 0.76 5.89
N VAL A 199 8.41 0.03 5.43
CA VAL A 199 7.67 0.33 4.20
C VAL A 199 6.17 0.36 4.49
N GLU A 200 5.48 1.39 3.98
CA GLU A 200 4.01 1.37 3.81
C GLU A 200 3.70 1.08 2.34
N THR A 201 3.13 -0.08 2.04
CA THR A 201 2.89 -0.57 0.68
C THR A 201 1.41 -0.78 0.38
N HIS A 202 1.03 -0.87 -0.89
CA HIS A 202 -0.35 -0.77 -1.33
C HIS A 202 -1.09 -2.10 -1.31
N ASP A 203 -1.45 -2.48 -0.12
CA ASP A 203 -1.77 -3.85 0.18
C ASP A 203 -3.27 -4.14 0.06
N CYS A 204 -3.91 -3.66 -1.02
CA CYS A 204 -5.37 -3.73 -1.22
C CYS A 204 -5.92 -5.16 -1.24
N PHE A 205 -5.06 -6.13 -1.59
CA PHE A 205 -5.24 -7.56 -1.36
C PHE A 205 -3.93 -8.16 -0.82
N THR A 206 -3.99 -9.30 -0.12
CA THR A 206 -2.78 -9.98 0.38
C THR A 206 -1.85 -10.41 -0.74
N ILE A 207 -2.39 -10.85 -1.89
CA ILE A 207 -1.59 -11.18 -3.08
C ILE A 207 -0.84 -9.95 -3.63
N ALA A 208 -1.42 -8.76 -3.52
CA ALA A 208 -0.78 -7.53 -3.96
C ALA A 208 0.49 -7.26 -3.15
N GLU A 209 0.39 -7.36 -1.82
CA GLU A 209 1.54 -7.20 -0.92
C GLU A 209 2.61 -8.25 -1.17
N LEU A 210 2.21 -9.50 -1.43
CA LEU A 210 3.15 -10.59 -1.74
C LEU A 210 3.95 -10.28 -3.01
N ILE A 211 3.28 -9.89 -4.10
CA ILE A 211 3.95 -9.54 -5.37
C ILE A 211 4.81 -8.27 -5.19
N GLU A 212 4.35 -7.31 -4.38
CA GLU A 212 5.11 -6.09 -4.07
C GLU A 212 6.44 -6.39 -3.36
N TYR A 213 6.55 -7.46 -2.57
CA TYR A 213 7.83 -7.89 -2.01
C TYR A 213 8.86 -8.22 -3.10
N GLU A 214 8.39 -8.83 -4.18
CA GLU A 214 9.24 -9.23 -5.31
C GLU A 214 9.56 -8.03 -6.19
N ALA A 215 8.52 -7.25 -6.53
CA ALA A 215 8.66 -6.08 -7.38
C ALA A 215 9.57 -5.01 -6.75
N MET A 216 9.52 -4.80 -5.43
CA MET A 216 10.44 -3.85 -4.79
C MET A 216 11.89 -4.34 -4.72
N GLY A 217 12.12 -5.64 -4.98
CA GLY A 217 13.43 -6.28 -4.93
C GLY A 217 13.79 -6.89 -3.56
N LEU A 218 12.82 -7.07 -2.66
CA LEU A 218 13.04 -7.69 -1.35
C LEU A 218 13.19 -9.22 -1.44
N ALA A 219 12.51 -9.83 -2.41
CA ALA A 219 12.63 -11.22 -2.80
C ALA A 219 12.75 -11.35 -4.33
N LYS A 220 13.22 -12.51 -4.81
CA LYS A 220 13.13 -12.84 -6.24
C LYS A 220 11.68 -13.17 -6.62
N PRO A 221 11.32 -13.09 -7.92
CA PRO A 221 10.00 -13.52 -8.39
C PRO A 221 9.67 -14.95 -7.97
N GLY A 222 8.48 -15.17 -7.41
CA GLY A 222 8.06 -16.46 -6.86
C GLY A 222 8.51 -16.74 -5.42
N GLU A 223 9.36 -15.90 -4.81
CA GLU A 223 9.94 -16.13 -3.48
C GLU A 223 9.38 -15.22 -2.37
N GLY A 224 8.44 -14.32 -2.68
CA GLY A 224 7.85 -13.37 -1.71
C GLY A 224 7.17 -14.05 -0.53
N ALA A 225 6.64 -15.27 -0.71
CA ALA A 225 6.04 -16.06 0.36
C ALA A 225 7.01 -16.38 1.50
N LYS A 226 8.30 -16.60 1.19
CA LYS A 226 9.32 -16.91 2.20
C LYS A 226 9.43 -15.76 3.21
N LEU A 227 9.45 -14.52 2.73
CA LEU A 227 9.54 -13.33 3.58
C LEU A 227 8.36 -13.16 4.54
N ALA A 228 7.15 -13.52 4.08
CA ALA A 228 5.97 -13.49 4.94
C ALA A 228 6.03 -14.58 6.01
N LEU A 229 6.39 -15.81 5.64
CA LEU A 229 6.41 -16.97 6.51
C LEU A 229 7.56 -16.94 7.53
N ASP A 230 8.73 -16.45 7.12
CA ASP A 230 9.93 -16.32 7.96
C ASP A 230 9.85 -15.08 8.89
N GLY A 231 8.81 -14.25 8.74
CA GLY A 231 8.59 -13.08 9.57
C GLY A 231 9.47 -11.88 9.23
N GLU A 232 10.19 -11.88 8.10
CA GLU A 232 11.07 -10.78 7.70
C GLU A 232 10.34 -9.44 7.54
N THR A 233 9.06 -9.50 7.18
CA THR A 233 8.19 -8.32 6.99
C THR A 233 7.36 -7.95 8.22
N ALA A 234 7.46 -8.71 9.31
CA ALA A 234 6.78 -8.42 10.58
C ALA A 234 7.27 -7.09 11.18
N LYS A 235 6.53 -6.53 12.15
CA LYS A 235 6.86 -5.21 12.74
C LYS A 235 8.25 -5.17 13.39
N ASP A 236 8.75 -6.33 13.82
CA ASP A 236 10.06 -6.59 14.41
C ASP A 236 10.99 -7.39 13.49
N GLY A 237 10.59 -7.62 12.24
CA GLY A 237 11.39 -8.29 11.21
C GLY A 237 12.47 -7.40 10.61
N ARG A 238 13.20 -7.93 9.61
CA ARG A 238 14.28 -7.22 8.91
C ARG A 238 13.80 -5.91 8.29
N LEU A 239 12.65 -5.93 7.60
CA LEU A 239 12.04 -4.75 7.01
C LEU A 239 10.54 -4.71 7.34
N PRO A 240 10.13 -3.99 8.40
CA PRO A 240 8.73 -3.86 8.76
C PRO A 240 7.86 -3.34 7.61
N VAL A 241 6.93 -4.17 7.14
CA VAL A 241 5.96 -3.77 6.11
C VAL A 241 4.60 -3.54 6.73
N ASN A 242 4.01 -2.38 6.40
CA ASN A 242 2.71 -1.92 6.88
C ASN A 242 2.61 -1.93 8.41
N PRO A 243 3.51 -1.25 9.14
CA PRO A 243 3.39 -1.12 10.60
C PRO A 243 2.09 -0.43 11.02
N SER A 244 1.42 0.33 10.13
CA SER A 244 0.08 0.88 10.37
C SER A 244 -1.06 -0.14 10.36
N GLY A 245 -0.78 -1.38 9.93
CA GLY A 245 -1.78 -2.40 9.63
C GLY A 245 -2.26 -2.41 8.18
N GLY A 246 -1.71 -1.52 7.33
CA GLY A 246 -2.00 -1.48 5.90
C GLY A 246 -3.48 -1.23 5.60
N LEU A 247 -3.86 -1.28 4.33
CA LEU A 247 -5.23 -1.18 3.85
C LEU A 247 -6.13 -2.27 4.44
N LYS A 248 -5.57 -3.45 4.80
CA LYS A 248 -6.34 -4.56 5.41
C LYS A 248 -6.95 -4.20 6.75
N ALA A 249 -6.16 -3.60 7.65
CA ALA A 249 -6.63 -3.28 9.00
C ALA A 249 -6.98 -1.81 9.16
N LYS A 250 -6.16 -0.90 8.60
CA LYS A 250 -6.39 0.55 8.65
C LYS A 250 -7.70 0.93 7.97
N GLY A 251 -8.01 0.26 6.87
CA GLY A 251 -9.07 0.64 5.93
C GLY A 251 -8.52 1.27 4.66
N HIS A 252 -9.33 1.27 3.61
CA HIS A 252 -8.96 1.71 2.27
C HIS A 252 -9.91 2.77 1.68
N PRO A 253 -10.05 3.96 2.31
CA PRO A 253 -10.70 5.09 1.66
C PRO A 253 -9.82 5.54 0.49
N ILE A 254 -10.29 5.30 -0.75
CA ILE A 254 -9.46 5.27 -1.97
C ILE A 254 -8.67 6.57 -2.12
N GLY A 255 -9.33 7.73 -2.14
CA GLY A 255 -8.71 9.04 -2.26
C GLY A 255 -7.79 9.43 -1.10
N ALA A 256 -8.07 8.94 0.11
CA ALA A 256 -7.28 9.24 1.31
C ALA A 256 -6.07 8.31 1.50
N THR A 257 -6.03 7.16 0.83
CA THR A 257 -5.04 6.11 1.09
C THR A 257 -3.62 6.61 0.92
N GLY A 258 -3.25 7.13 -0.25
CA GLY A 258 -1.90 7.63 -0.49
C GLY A 258 -1.50 8.75 0.48
N VAL A 259 -2.43 9.67 0.80
CA VAL A 259 -2.16 10.75 1.77
C VAL A 259 -1.95 10.18 3.18
N SER A 260 -2.78 9.23 3.61
CA SER A 260 -2.66 8.59 4.93
C SER A 260 -1.34 7.82 5.09
N MET A 261 -0.84 7.18 4.03
CA MET A 261 0.45 6.48 4.05
C MET A 261 1.58 7.47 4.30
N HIS A 262 1.54 8.64 3.67
CA HIS A 262 2.52 9.71 3.90
C HIS A 262 2.39 10.32 5.31
N VAL A 263 1.17 10.56 5.79
CA VAL A 263 0.93 11.08 7.15
C VAL A 263 1.47 10.12 8.20
N LEU A 264 1.11 8.84 8.13
CA LEU A 264 1.53 7.84 9.11
C LEU A 264 3.04 7.59 9.05
N SER A 265 3.63 7.56 7.85
CA SER A 265 5.08 7.46 7.69
C SER A 265 5.81 8.68 8.27
N ALA A 266 5.28 9.89 8.08
CA ALA A 266 5.83 11.08 8.71
C ALA A 266 5.75 10.99 10.24
N MET A 267 4.63 10.50 10.80
CA MET A 267 4.48 10.24 12.24
C MET A 267 5.51 9.22 12.76
N GLN A 268 5.77 8.15 12.01
CA GLN A 268 6.82 7.17 12.35
C GLN A 268 8.18 7.84 12.46
N LEU A 269 8.55 8.61 11.45
CA LEU A 269 9.86 9.26 11.35
C LEU A 269 10.07 10.30 12.45
N VAL A 270 9.04 11.06 12.81
CA VAL A 270 9.15 12.06 13.90
C VAL A 270 9.04 11.46 15.30
N GLY A 271 8.76 10.16 15.43
CA GLY A 271 8.60 9.50 16.73
C GLY A 271 7.24 9.77 17.39
N GLU A 272 6.20 10.08 16.60
CA GLU A 272 4.86 10.44 17.06
C GLU A 272 3.79 9.43 16.62
N ALA A 273 4.18 8.21 16.22
CA ALA A 273 3.24 7.20 15.71
C ALA A 273 2.52 6.39 16.80
N GLY A 274 2.75 6.69 18.08
CA GLY A 274 2.05 6.05 19.19
C GLY A 274 2.24 4.53 19.21
N GLY A 275 1.14 3.78 19.36
CA GLY A 275 1.18 2.31 19.46
C GLY A 275 1.72 1.59 18.21
N ILE A 276 1.72 2.24 17.04
CA ILE A 276 2.30 1.66 15.82
C ILE A 276 3.78 2.02 15.60
N GLN A 277 4.42 2.76 16.52
CA GLN A 277 5.80 3.23 16.37
C GLN A 277 6.80 2.10 16.07
N VAL A 278 7.58 2.27 14.99
CA VAL A 278 8.78 1.49 14.69
C VAL A 278 9.95 2.13 15.44
N PRO A 279 10.66 1.40 16.33
CA PRO A 279 11.75 1.95 17.12
C PRO A 279 12.88 2.50 16.25
N GLY A 280 13.28 3.75 16.50
CA GLY A 280 14.45 4.35 15.85
C GLY A 280 14.32 4.58 14.34
N ALA A 281 13.10 4.66 13.79
CA ALA A 281 12.88 4.85 12.37
C ALA A 281 13.53 6.13 11.83
N LYS A 282 14.30 6.01 10.74
CA LYS A 282 15.04 7.12 10.10
C LYS A 282 14.66 7.35 8.64
N LEU A 283 14.41 6.28 7.91
CA LEU A 283 13.98 6.32 6.50
C LEU A 283 12.71 5.49 6.34
N GLY A 284 11.73 6.03 5.63
CA GLY A 284 10.47 5.35 5.34
C GLY A 284 10.26 5.22 3.84
N GLY A 285 9.97 4.01 3.37
CA GLY A 285 9.52 3.77 2.00
C GLY A 285 8.00 3.77 1.91
N ILE A 286 7.45 4.33 0.84
CA ILE A 286 6.01 4.30 0.56
C ILE A 286 5.80 3.84 -0.87
N PHE A 287 4.95 2.84 -1.08
CA PHE A 287 4.44 2.47 -2.39
C PHE A 287 2.92 2.60 -2.45
N ASN A 288 2.39 3.40 -3.37
CA ASN A 288 0.96 3.50 -3.62
C ASN A 288 0.67 3.23 -5.09
N MET A 289 -0.18 2.24 -5.37
CA MET A 289 -0.65 1.97 -6.73
C MET A 289 -2.12 2.34 -6.98
N GLY A 290 -2.48 2.44 -8.26
CA GLY A 290 -3.84 2.58 -8.76
C GLY A 290 -4.15 1.56 -9.84
N GLY A 291 -5.37 1.02 -9.83
CA GLY A 291 -5.73 -0.12 -10.67
C GLY A 291 -4.95 -1.37 -10.24
N ALA A 292 -4.75 -2.30 -11.16
CA ALA A 292 -3.91 -3.47 -10.95
C ALA A 292 -2.42 -3.13 -11.17
N ALA A 293 -1.83 -2.27 -10.33
CA ALA A 293 -0.45 -1.76 -10.50
C ALA A 293 -0.20 -0.98 -11.82
N VAL A 294 -1.15 -0.14 -12.23
CA VAL A 294 -1.02 0.70 -13.45
C VAL A 294 -0.34 2.02 -13.13
N ALA A 295 -0.85 2.75 -12.13
CA ALA A 295 -0.28 4.01 -11.70
C ALA A 295 0.52 3.80 -10.42
N ASN A 296 1.85 3.79 -10.51
CA ASN A 296 2.76 3.37 -9.45
C ASN A 296 3.55 4.55 -8.90
N TYR A 297 3.39 4.86 -7.61
CA TYR A 297 4.07 5.97 -6.95
C TYR A 297 4.94 5.46 -5.81
N VAL A 298 6.22 5.85 -5.80
CA VAL A 298 7.15 5.55 -4.70
C VAL A 298 7.69 6.84 -4.08
N SER A 299 7.61 6.94 -2.76
CA SER A 299 8.25 8.02 -2.00
C SER A 299 9.27 7.45 -1.01
N ILE A 300 10.42 8.11 -0.90
CA ILE A 300 11.39 7.86 0.18
C ILE A 300 11.42 9.08 1.08
N LEU A 301 11.07 8.88 2.35
CA LEU A 301 10.96 9.93 3.36
C LEU A 301 12.11 9.87 4.36
N ASP A 302 12.61 11.03 4.75
CA ASP A 302 13.79 11.18 5.63
C ASP A 302 13.54 12.29 6.68
N ARG A 303 13.77 12.00 7.96
CA ARG A 303 13.61 13.02 9.00
C ARG A 303 14.78 14.00 8.98
N ILE A 304 14.48 15.28 8.82
CA ILE A 304 15.46 16.36 8.84
C ILE A 304 15.30 17.30 10.06
N ARG A 305 14.23 17.15 10.86
CA ARG A 305 14.03 17.79 12.16
C ARG A 305 13.01 17.03 13.01
#